data_AF-A0A2V9PF13-F1
#
_entry.id   AF-A0A2V9PF13-F1
#
_cell.length_a   1.000
_cell.length_b   1.000
_cell.length_c   1.000
_cell.angle_alpha   90.00
_cell.angle_beta   90.00
_cell.angle_gamma   90.00
#
_symmetry.space_group_name_H-M   'P 1'
#
loop_
_entity.id
_entity.type
_entity.pdbx_description
1 polymer ?
#
loop_
_entity_poly.entity_id
_entity_poly.type
_entity_poly.pdbx_seq_one_letter_code
_entity_poly.pdbx_strand_id
1 'polypeptide(L)'
;GVPLGISFFGTAFSEPTLIKLASGYEAVTQVRAQNLPTFAPTVPFDHIHGTTLTRPRQSAIPAAKANSKKAPQNATTPANKKTPHNI
;
A
#
# COMPACT_ATOMS: atom_id res chain seq x y z
N GLY A 1 15.10 -9.13 13.12
CA GLY A 1 16.51 -9.30 13.52
C GLY A 1 17.37 -9.55 12.29
N VAL A 2 18.69 -9.43 12.41
CA VAL A 2 19.63 -9.75 11.30
C VAL A 2 20.08 -11.20 11.44
N PRO A 3 20.01 -12.04 10.40
CA PRO A 3 20.43 -13.45 10.50
C PRO A 3 21.94 -13.56 10.68
N LEU A 4 22.36 -14.50 11.54
CA LEU A 4 23.76 -14.87 11.77
C LEU A 4 24.00 -16.31 11.30
N GLY A 5 25.21 -16.57 10.79
CA GLY A 5 25.65 -17.90 10.36
C GLY A 5 26.63 -18.53 11.35
N ILE A 6 26.70 -19.86 11.34
CA ILE A 6 27.73 -20.63 12.04
C ILE A 6 28.47 -21.52 11.03
N SER A 7 29.73 -21.85 11.33
CA SER A 7 30.58 -22.65 10.44
C SER A 7 31.21 -23.82 11.19
N PHE A 8 31.26 -24.99 10.55
CA PHE A 8 31.90 -26.19 11.07
C PHE A 8 33.22 -26.46 10.37
N PHE A 9 34.27 -26.71 11.14
CA PHE A 9 35.63 -26.96 10.65
C PHE A 9 36.15 -28.31 11.18
N GLY A 10 37.00 -28.96 10.40
CA GLY A 10 37.58 -30.26 10.73
C GLY A 10 38.91 -30.50 10.03
N THR A 11 39.50 -31.66 10.31
CA THR A 11 40.79 -32.09 9.73
C THR A 11 40.68 -32.39 8.23
N ALA A 12 41.81 -32.59 7.55
CA ALA A 12 41.83 -33.00 6.14
C ALA A 12 40.94 -34.24 5.90
N PHE A 13 40.24 -34.26 4.76
CA PHE A 13 39.34 -35.34 4.31
C PHE A 13 38.12 -35.61 5.21
N SER A 14 37.80 -34.72 6.16
CA SER A 14 36.63 -34.84 7.04
C SER A 14 35.31 -34.36 6.43
N GLU A 15 35.28 -34.04 5.13
CA GLU A 15 34.11 -33.49 4.42
C GLU A 15 32.82 -34.31 4.66
N PRO A 16 32.79 -35.65 4.56
CA PRO A 16 31.54 -36.39 4.77
C PRO A 16 30.99 -36.24 6.19
N THR A 17 31.87 -36.12 7.18
CA THR A 17 31.50 -35.92 8.57
C THR A 17 31.00 -34.49 8.80
N LEU A 18 31.68 -33.49 8.22
CA LEU A 18 31.26 -32.09 8.33
C LEU A 18 29.90 -31.85 7.66
N ILE A 19 29.65 -32.44 6.50
CA ILE A 19 28.35 -32.35 5.82
C ILE A 19 27.25 -32.99 6.68
N LYS A 20 27.48 -34.17 7.25
CA LYS A 20 26.51 -34.84 8.14
C LYS A 20 26.23 -34.03 9.39
N LEU A 21 27.25 -33.42 9.97
CA LEU A 21 27.10 -32.61 11.18
C LEU A 21 26.31 -31.33 10.89
N ALA A 22 26.65 -30.64 9.79
CA ALA A 22 25.93 -29.45 9.34
C ALA A 22 24.46 -29.77 9.00
N SER A 23 24.22 -30.85 8.26
CA SER A 23 22.85 -31.25 7.88
C SER A 23 22.03 -31.75 9.07
N GLY A 24 22.65 -32.44 10.03
CA GLY A 24 22.03 -32.82 11.29
C GLY A 24 21.65 -31.61 12.15
N TYR A 25 22.52 -30.60 12.23
CA TYR A 25 22.23 -29.34 12.92
C TYR A 25 21.03 -28.61 12.29
N GLU A 26 20.98 -28.52 10.95
CA GLU A 26 19.87 -27.88 10.24
C GLU A 26 18.54 -28.62 10.47
N ALA A 27 18.55 -29.95 10.43
CA ALA A 27 17.37 -30.78 10.63
C ALA A 27 16.73 -30.59 12.01
N VAL A 28 17.53 -30.36 13.05
CA VAL A 28 17.07 -30.19 14.43
C VAL A 28 16.64 -28.74 14.72
N THR A 29 17.43 -27.76 14.27
CA THR A 29 17.23 -26.36 14.69
C THR A 29 16.24 -25.60 13.84
N GLN A 30 16.22 -25.86 12.53
CA GLN A 30 15.27 -25.26 11.58
C GLN A 30 15.13 -23.73 11.72
N VAL A 31 16.21 -23.02 12.09
CA VAL A 31 16.18 -21.60 12.48
C VAL A 31 15.54 -20.71 11.40
N ARG A 32 15.70 -21.08 10.13
CA ARG A 32 15.12 -20.34 8.98
C ARG A 32 13.66 -20.68 8.67
N ALA A 33 13.10 -21.76 9.22
CA ALA A 33 11.69 -22.11 9.00
C ALA A 33 10.74 -21.08 9.61
N GLN A 34 11.12 -20.48 10.74
CA GLN A 34 10.30 -19.48 11.45
C GLN A 34 10.80 -18.04 11.28
N ASN A 35 11.95 -17.82 10.61
CA ASN A 35 12.50 -16.48 10.35
C ASN A 35 12.49 -16.18 8.84
N LEU A 36 11.31 -15.94 8.27
CA LEU A 36 11.22 -15.44 6.90
C LEU A 36 11.78 -14.01 6.83
N PRO A 37 12.48 -13.67 5.73
CA PRO A 37 13.01 -12.33 5.55
C PRO A 37 11.86 -11.32 5.55
N THR A 38 11.94 -10.32 6.42
CA THR A 38 11.08 -9.14 6.37
C THR A 38 11.85 -8.04 5.65
N PHE A 39 11.25 -7.49 4.60
CA PHE A 39 11.86 -6.39 3.86
C PHE A 39 11.69 -5.09 4.66
N ALA A 40 12.82 -4.45 5.00
CA ALA A 40 12.78 -3.12 5.57
C ALA A 40 12.27 -2.12 4.51
N PRO A 41 11.46 -1.12 4.88
CA PRO A 41 11.08 -0.06 3.98
C PRO A 41 12.33 0.68 3.49
N THR A 42 12.50 0.77 2.17
CA THR A 42 13.69 1.37 1.55
C THR A 42 13.63 2.89 1.46
N VAL A 43 12.45 3.48 1.62
CA VAL A 43 12.23 4.93 1.67
C VAL A 43 11.02 5.29 2.56
N PRO A 44 11.03 6.46 3.22
CA PRO A 44 9.85 6.98 3.92
C PRO A 44 8.72 7.28 2.91
N PHE A 45 7.52 6.78 3.19
CA PHE A 45 6.32 7.11 2.40
C PHE A 45 5.54 8.31 2.97
N ASP A 46 6.05 8.96 4.01
CA ASP A 46 5.33 10.00 4.77
C ASP A 46 4.95 11.23 3.91
N HIS A 47 5.57 11.40 2.74
CA HIS A 47 5.37 12.54 1.85
C HIS A 47 4.72 12.19 0.49
N ILE A 48 4.21 10.97 0.29
CA ILE A 48 3.53 10.62 -0.98
C ILE A 48 2.09 11.14 -1.05
N HIS A 49 1.58 11.72 0.03
CA HIS A 49 0.30 12.42 0.01
C HIS A 49 0.47 13.66 -0.85
N GLY A 50 0.09 13.54 -2.14
CA GLY A 50 0.21 14.60 -3.12
C GLY A 50 -0.32 15.94 -2.59
N THR A 51 0.32 17.03 -3.01
CA THR A 51 -0.09 18.37 -2.58
C THR A 51 -1.49 18.70 -3.07
N THR A 52 -2.36 19.24 -2.21
CA THR A 52 -3.64 19.80 -2.66
C THR A 52 -3.35 21.06 -3.47
N LEU A 53 -3.62 21.03 -4.78
CA LEU A 53 -3.47 22.20 -5.64
C LEU A 53 -4.51 23.26 -5.24
N THR A 54 -4.05 24.35 -4.64
CA THR A 54 -4.92 25.51 -4.38
C THR A 54 -5.21 26.19 -5.71
N ARG A 55 -6.47 26.16 -6.15
CA ARG A 55 -6.91 26.86 -7.36
C ARG A 55 -6.56 28.35 -7.22
N PRO A 56 -5.80 28.94 -8.16
CA PRO A 56 -5.56 30.37 -8.14
C PRO A 56 -6.92 31.09 -8.22
N ARG A 57 -7.14 32.07 -7.33
CA ARG A 57 -8.31 32.95 -7.43
C ARG A 57 -8.25 33.59 -8.80
N GLN A 58 -9.22 33.27 -9.67
CA GLN A 58 -9.46 34.05 -10.87
C GLN A 58 -9.86 35.44 -10.39
N SER A 59 -8.93 36.40 -10.48
CA SER A 59 -9.22 37.81 -10.31
C SER A 59 -10.42 38.13 -11.20
N ALA A 60 -11.54 38.50 -10.58
CA ALA A 60 -12.78 38.75 -11.28
C ALA A 60 -12.51 39.78 -12.38
N ILE A 61 -12.60 39.37 -13.64
CA ILE A 61 -12.77 40.32 -14.73
C ILE A 61 -14.10 41.02 -14.44
N PRO A 62 -14.14 42.37 -14.31
CA PRO A 62 -15.38 43.08 -14.00
C PRO A 62 -16.45 42.70 -15.01
N ALA A 63 -17.56 42.14 -14.51
CA ALA A 63 -18.68 41.75 -15.34
C ALA A 63 -19.23 42.98 -16.08
N ALA A 64 -19.05 43.04 -17.39
CA ALA A 64 -19.83 43.93 -18.23
C ALA A 64 -21.30 43.58 -18.05
N LYS A 65 -22.09 44.57 -17.60
CA LYS A 65 -23.52 44.45 -17.29
C LYS A 65 -24.28 43.66 -18.36
N ALA A 66 -24.69 42.43 -18.05
CA ALA A 66 -25.68 41.72 -18.83
C ALA A 66 -27.05 41.90 -18.16
N ASN A 67 -27.89 42.63 -18.87
CA ASN A 67 -29.21 43.12 -18.50
C ASN A 67 -30.17 41.96 -18.13
N SER A 68 -30.94 42.17 -17.07
CA SER A 68 -31.96 41.25 -16.56
C SER A 68 -33.09 41.02 -17.57
N LYS A 69 -33.35 39.77 -17.96
CA LYS A 69 -34.68 39.32 -18.37
C LYS A 69 -34.96 37.94 -17.78
N LYS A 70 -36.02 37.87 -16.99
CA LYS A 70 -36.50 36.73 -16.22
C LYS A 70 -37.70 36.09 -16.95
N ALA A 71 -37.84 34.78 -16.73
CA ALA A 71 -39.02 33.92 -16.88
C ALA A 71 -39.13 33.09 -18.19
N PRO A 72 -39.91 31.99 -18.19
CA PRO A 72 -39.80 30.83 -17.29
C PRO A 72 -39.93 29.50 -18.08
N GLN A 73 -39.38 28.39 -17.60
CA GLN A 73 -39.78 27.08 -18.10
C GLN A 73 -39.64 26.03 -17.01
N ASN A 74 -40.77 25.68 -16.40
CA ASN A 74 -41.04 24.37 -15.84
C ASN A 74 -42.56 24.24 -15.62
N ALA A 75 -43.18 23.36 -16.41
CA ALA A 75 -44.49 22.77 -16.16
C ALA A 75 -44.28 21.25 -16.25
N THR A 76 -44.36 20.54 -15.11
CA THR A 76 -45.45 19.59 -14.74
C THR A 76 -45.21 18.23 -15.44
N THR A 77 -45.01 17.06 -14.80
CA THR A 77 -45.59 16.44 -13.59
C THR A 77 -44.72 15.18 -13.24
N PRO A 78 -44.79 14.61 -12.03
CA PRO A 78 -43.90 13.59 -11.51
C PRO A 78 -44.49 12.16 -11.60
N ALA A 79 -43.65 11.13 -11.49
CA ALA A 79 -43.95 9.88 -10.76
C ALA A 79 -42.85 8.83 -10.98
N ASN A 80 -42.07 8.52 -9.95
CA ASN A 80 -41.76 7.12 -9.70
C ASN A 80 -41.72 6.87 -8.19
N LYS A 81 -42.77 6.19 -7.72
CA LYS A 81 -42.91 5.69 -6.38
C LYS A 81 -42.81 4.17 -6.48
N LYS A 82 -41.71 3.58 -6.02
CA LYS A 82 -41.81 2.28 -5.34
C LYS A 82 -40.72 2.10 -4.31
N THR A 83 -41.22 1.91 -3.09
CA THR A 83 -40.62 1.77 -1.77
C THR A 83 -39.86 0.42 -1.62
N PRO A 84 -39.05 0.25 -0.55
CA PRO A 84 -38.10 -0.86 -0.36
C PRO A 84 -38.68 -2.04 0.46
N HIS A 85 -37.79 -3.02 0.68
CA HIS A 85 -37.73 -4.06 1.74
C HIS A 85 -37.99 -5.53 1.39
N ASN A 86 -36.89 -6.29 1.50
CA ASN A 86 -36.66 -7.48 2.36
C ASN A 86 -37.50 -8.76 2.13
N ILE A 87 -36.80 -9.86 1.84
CA ILE A 87 -36.62 -11.08 2.69
C ILE A 87 -35.31 -11.75 2.23
#